data_AF-A0A1H8NM64-F1
#
_entry.id   AF-A0A1H8NM64-F1
#
_cell.length_a   1.000
_cell.length_b   1.000
_cell.length_c   1.000
_cell.angle_alpha   90.00
_cell.angle_beta   90.00
_cell.angle_gamma   90.00
#
_symmetry.space_group_name_H-M   'P 1'
#
loop_
_entity.id
_entity.type
_entity.pdbx_description
1 polymer ?
#
loop_
_entity_poly.entity_id
_entity_poly.type
_entity_poly.pdbx_seq_one_letter_code
_entity_poly.pdbx_strand_id
1 'polypeptide(L)'
;MTKKLRQIAFYGKGGIGKSTTSQNTLAQLAVNFGQRIMIVGCDPKADSTRLILNTKAQQTVLDLAAKLGSVEDLELEDVVSSGFGGILNEKLTVPTPIDMDELERLLIDFGVVEDEETALQTQAPK
;
A
#
# COMPACT_ATOMS: atom_id res chain seq x y z
N MET A 1 14.18 -8.33 -19.02
CA MET A 1 13.62 -8.94 -17.79
C MET A 1 12.74 -7.91 -17.10
N THR A 2 11.43 -8.04 -17.19
CA THR A 2 10.47 -7.19 -16.45
C THR A 2 10.56 -7.55 -14.97
N LYS A 3 10.95 -6.58 -14.14
CA LYS A 3 11.13 -6.78 -12.69
C LYS A 3 9.75 -7.03 -12.06
N LYS A 4 9.51 -8.21 -11.48
CA LYS A 4 8.26 -8.53 -10.78
C LYS A 4 8.04 -7.52 -9.64
N LEU A 5 6.85 -6.92 -9.58
CA LEU A 5 6.47 -6.00 -8.50
C LEU A 5 6.48 -6.75 -7.17
N ARG A 6 7.03 -6.14 -6.12
CA ARG A 6 7.00 -6.70 -4.76
C ARG A 6 5.96 -5.97 -3.95
N GLN A 7 4.98 -6.72 -3.42
CA GLN A 7 3.97 -6.21 -2.50
C GLN A 7 4.36 -6.56 -1.07
N ILE A 8 4.37 -5.57 -0.19
CA ILE A 8 4.84 -5.69 1.20
C ILE A 8 3.81 -5.02 2.11
N ALA A 9 3.43 -5.69 3.19
CA ALA A 9 2.55 -5.16 4.22
C ALA A 9 3.27 -5.10 5.57
N PHE A 10 3.08 -4.00 6.31
CA PHE A 10 3.68 -3.80 7.64
C PHE A 10 2.59 -3.93 8.72
N TYR A 11 2.63 -5.02 9.49
CA TYR A 11 1.66 -5.30 10.55
C TYR A 11 2.24 -5.11 11.96
N GLY A 12 1.35 -5.03 12.95
CA GLY A 12 1.70 -5.00 14.38
C GLY A 12 0.80 -4.07 15.20
N LYS A 13 0.99 -4.11 16.53
CA LYS A 13 0.17 -3.35 17.49
C LYS A 13 0.27 -1.82 17.27
N GLY A 14 -0.72 -1.09 17.76
CA GLY A 14 -0.66 0.37 17.80
C GLY A 14 0.53 0.86 18.64
N GLY A 15 1.18 1.94 18.21
CA GLY A 15 2.25 2.59 18.97
C GLY A 15 3.65 1.95 18.89
N ILE A 16 3.83 0.79 18.25
CA ILE A 16 5.14 0.11 18.17
C ILE A 16 6.12 0.74 17.15
N GLY A 17 5.70 1.81 16.45
CA GLY A 17 6.54 2.49 15.46
C GLY A 17 6.47 1.95 14.03
N LYS A 18 5.42 1.21 13.65
CA LYS A 18 5.25 0.66 12.28
C LYS A 18 5.47 1.70 11.18
N SER A 19 4.71 2.81 11.23
CA SER A 19 4.76 3.90 10.26
C SER A 19 6.13 4.58 10.22
N THR A 20 6.80 4.67 11.38
CA THR A 20 8.15 5.25 11.46
C THR A 20 9.16 4.35 10.77
N THR A 21 9.14 3.05 11.09
CA THR A 21 10.07 2.07 10.51
C THR A 21 9.85 1.94 9.01
N SER A 22 8.61 1.76 8.56
CA SER A 22 8.30 1.58 7.14
C SER A 22 8.74 2.78 6.30
N GLN A 23 8.38 4.01 6.69
CA GLN A 23 8.74 5.21 5.92
C GLN A 23 10.25 5.41 5.82
N ASN A 24 11.00 5.19 6.90
CA ASN A 24 12.46 5.32 6.87
C ASN A 24 13.11 4.25 5.99
N THR A 25 12.68 2.99 6.11
CA THR A 25 13.19 1.90 5.27
C THR A 25 12.91 2.17 3.79
N LEU A 26 11.69 2.58 3.45
CA LEU A 26 11.30 2.85 2.07
C LEU A 26 12.02 4.08 1.51
N ALA A 27 12.24 5.13 2.31
CA ALA A 27 13.05 6.29 1.92
C ALA A 27 14.48 5.89 1.52
N GLN A 28 15.12 5.01 2.29
CA GLN A 28 16.46 4.51 1.97
C GLN A 28 16.46 3.66 0.69
N LEU A 29 15.45 2.81 0.50
CA LEU A 29 15.29 2.02 -0.72
C LEU A 29 15.08 2.89 -1.97
N ALA A 30 14.36 4.00 -1.85
CA ALA A 30 14.19 4.95 -2.95
C ALA A 30 15.49 5.69 -3.27
N VAL A 31 16.12 6.31 -2.27
CA VAL A 31 17.27 7.20 -2.49
C VAL A 31 18.55 6.44 -2.81
N ASN A 32 18.89 5.41 -2.04
CA ASN A 32 20.18 4.73 -2.16
C ASN A 32 20.15 3.54 -3.11
N PHE A 33 18.97 2.95 -3.33
CA PHE A 33 18.81 1.76 -4.18
C PHE A 33 17.97 2.03 -5.42
N GLY A 34 17.57 3.29 -5.66
CA GLY A 34 16.84 3.71 -6.86
C GLY A 34 15.52 2.97 -7.07
N GLN A 35 14.88 2.48 -6.00
CA GLN A 35 13.62 1.75 -6.12
C GLN A 35 12.46 2.73 -6.27
N ARG A 36 11.58 2.46 -7.25
CA ARG A 36 10.27 3.12 -7.33
C ARG A 36 9.34 2.46 -6.34
N ILE A 37 8.78 3.24 -5.44
CA ILE A 37 7.99 2.75 -4.30
C ILE A 37 6.69 3.54 -4.24
N MET A 38 5.60 2.79 -4.07
CA MET A 38 4.30 3.31 -3.70
C MET A 38 4.00 3.00 -2.24
N ILE A 39 3.52 3.97 -1.46
CA ILE A 39 3.01 3.74 -0.10
C ILE A 39 1.48 3.83 -0.09
N VAL A 40 0.84 2.87 0.58
CA VAL A 40 -0.61 2.83 0.79
C VAL A 40 -0.89 2.81 2.29
N GLY A 41 -1.46 3.91 2.77
CA GLY A 41 -1.87 4.19 4.15
C GLY A 41 -2.85 3.44 5.07
N CYS A 42 -2.94 2.11 5.13
CA CYS A 42 -4.07 1.37 5.73
C CYS A 42 -4.34 1.50 7.26
N ASP A 43 -3.73 2.44 7.97
CA ASP A 43 -3.98 2.67 9.41
C ASP A 43 -4.92 3.87 9.60
N PRO A 44 -6.00 3.76 10.40
CA PRO A 44 -6.98 4.84 10.59
C PRO A 44 -6.38 6.11 11.21
N LYS A 45 -5.17 6.03 11.78
CA LYS A 45 -4.42 7.19 12.27
C LYS A 45 -3.97 8.13 11.14
N ALA A 46 -3.96 7.67 9.88
CA ALA A 46 -3.65 8.46 8.69
C ALA A 46 -2.29 9.20 8.73
N ASP A 47 -1.27 8.61 9.37
CA ASP A 47 0.09 9.18 9.51
C ASP A 47 1.20 8.33 8.85
N SER A 48 0.82 7.30 8.10
CA SER A 48 1.72 6.33 7.46
C SER A 48 2.64 6.90 6.38
N THR A 49 2.41 8.14 5.98
CA THR A 49 3.08 8.83 4.85
C THR A 49 3.50 10.26 5.20
N ARG A 50 3.26 10.67 6.44
CA ARG A 50 3.58 12.00 6.99
C ARG A 50 5.06 12.38 6.83
N LEU A 51 5.98 11.44 7.08
CA LEU A 51 7.42 11.70 7.01
C LEU A 51 7.90 11.83 5.56
N ILE A 52 7.30 11.06 4.65
CA ILE A 52 7.63 11.10 3.22
C ILE A 52 7.18 12.40 2.57
N LEU A 53 6.02 12.93 2.96
CA LEU A 53 5.44 14.13 2.37
C LEU A 53 5.67 15.42 3.17
N ASN A 54 6.30 15.31 4.34
CA ASN A 54 6.57 16.43 5.24
C ASN A 54 5.33 17.29 5.54
N THR A 55 4.17 16.65 5.71
CA THR A 55 2.90 17.33 6.02
C THR A 55 2.27 16.77 7.29
N LYS A 56 1.60 17.62 8.07
CA LYS A 56 1.05 17.24 9.39
C LYS A 56 -0.19 16.36 9.29
N ALA A 57 -1.04 16.62 8.30
CA ALA A 57 -2.29 15.92 8.07
C ALA A 57 -2.44 15.76 6.56
N GLN A 58 -2.61 14.51 6.14
CA GLN A 58 -3.03 14.24 4.78
C GLN A 58 -4.54 14.07 4.75
N GLN A 59 -5.15 14.59 3.69
CA GLN A 59 -6.55 14.28 3.42
C GLN A 59 -6.61 12.81 3.02
N THR A 60 -7.54 12.05 3.57
CA THR A 60 -7.74 10.67 3.14
C THR A 60 -8.59 10.62 1.87
N VAL A 61 -8.59 9.49 1.17
CA VAL A 61 -9.50 9.22 0.05
C VAL A 61 -10.94 9.33 0.53
N LEU A 62 -11.25 8.84 1.74
CA LEU A 62 -12.58 9.01 2.32
C LEU A 62 -12.93 10.48 2.58
N ASP A 63 -11.99 11.29 3.07
CA ASP A 63 -12.23 12.72 3.29
C ASP A 63 -12.47 13.48 1.98
N LEU A 64 -11.78 13.09 0.91
CA LEU A 64 -11.93 13.69 -0.41
C LEU A 64 -13.23 13.23 -1.07
N ALA A 65 -13.54 11.93 -1.05
CA ALA A 65 -14.80 11.38 -1.52
C ALA A 65 -16.01 12.03 -0.84
N ALA A 66 -15.95 12.20 0.49
CA ALA A 66 -17.01 12.85 1.25
C ALA A 66 -17.23 14.33 0.86
N LYS A 67 -16.21 15.02 0.33
CA LYS A 67 -16.33 16.40 -0.17
C LYS A 67 -16.86 16.47 -1.60
N LEU A 68 -16.48 15.52 -2.45
CA LEU A 68 -16.85 15.51 -3.87
C LEU A 68 -18.22 14.87 -4.11
N GLY A 69 -18.64 13.95 -3.25
CA GLY A 69 -19.93 13.27 -3.31
C GLY A 69 -19.77 11.77 -3.13
N SER A 70 -18.97 11.14 -3.98
CA SER A 70 -18.67 9.72 -3.90
C SER A 70 -17.20 9.41 -4.22
N VAL A 71 -16.82 8.13 -4.11
CA VAL A 71 -15.46 7.67 -4.45
C VAL A 71 -15.25 7.65 -5.97
N GLU A 72 -16.33 7.45 -6.73
CA GLU A 72 -16.34 7.45 -8.19
C GLU A 72 -16.07 8.85 -8.79
N ASP A 73 -16.28 9.91 -8.00
CA ASP A 73 -15.99 11.29 -8.40
C ASP A 73 -14.51 11.69 -8.19
N LEU A 74 -13.68 10.79 -7.66
CA LEU A 74 -12.26 11.05 -7.44
C LEU A 74 -11.42 10.71 -8.66
N GLU A 75 -10.56 11.64 -9.05
CA GLU A 75 -9.50 11.37 -10.01
C GLU A 75 -8.19 11.00 -9.31
N LEU A 76 -7.32 10.31 -10.04
CA LEU A 76 -6.05 9.84 -9.49
C LEU A 76 -5.17 11.02 -9.01
N GLU A 77 -5.22 12.13 -9.73
CA GLU A 77 -4.47 13.34 -9.42
C GLU A 77 -4.92 14.01 -8.11
N ASP A 78 -6.16 13.77 -7.68
CA ASP A 78 -6.70 14.30 -6.41
C ASP A 78 -6.13 13.56 -5.20
N VAL A 79 -5.72 12.31 -5.38
CA VAL A 79 -5.33 11.40 -4.29
C VAL A 79 -3.84 11.06 -4.26
N VAL A 80 -3.11 11.30 -5.35
CA VAL A 80 -1.68 11.01 -5.46
C VAL A 80 -0.84 12.20 -5.02
N SER A 81 0.21 11.94 -4.26
CA SER A 81 1.25 12.94 -4.00
C SER A 81 2.64 12.34 -4.06
N SER A 82 3.55 13.03 -4.75
CA SER A 82 4.98 12.69 -4.79
C SER A 82 5.70 13.28 -3.58
N GLY A 83 6.47 12.45 -2.87
CA GLY A 83 7.24 12.86 -1.70
C GLY A 83 8.75 12.65 -1.84
N PHE A 84 9.41 12.59 -0.70
CA PHE A 84 10.87 12.44 -0.59
C PHE A 84 11.39 11.24 -1.41
N GLY A 85 12.47 11.45 -2.15
CA GLY A 85 13.13 10.40 -2.95
C GLY A 85 12.31 9.92 -4.16
N GLY A 86 11.26 10.64 -4.57
CA GLY A 86 10.38 10.21 -5.66
C GLY A 86 9.43 9.07 -5.27
N ILE A 87 9.22 8.86 -3.97
CA ILE A 87 8.23 7.91 -3.46
C ILE A 87 6.84 8.46 -3.75
N LEU A 88 6.06 7.67 -4.47
CA LEU A 88 4.67 8.00 -4.80
C LEU A 88 3.79 7.56 -3.62
N ASN A 89 3.04 8.48 -3.04
CA ASN A 89 1.99 8.14 -2.10
C ASN A 89 0.67 8.12 -2.87
N GLU A 90 0.41 7.04 -3.59
CA GLU A 90 -0.69 6.98 -4.56
C GLU A 90 -2.04 6.61 -3.93
N LYS A 91 -2.10 6.33 -2.63
CA LYS A 91 -3.35 5.89 -2.00
C LYS A 91 -3.44 6.44 -0.60
N LEU A 92 -4.00 7.64 -0.50
CA LEU A 92 -4.53 8.30 0.70
C LEU A 92 -5.62 7.49 1.44
N THR A 93 -5.57 6.17 1.39
CA THR A 93 -6.34 5.19 2.16
C THR A 93 -7.86 5.20 2.04
N VAL A 94 -8.37 4.17 1.36
CA VAL A 94 -9.43 3.27 1.85
C VAL A 94 -9.02 1.84 1.44
N PRO A 95 -9.08 0.82 2.31
CA PRO A 95 -9.65 -0.45 1.92
C PRO A 95 -11.14 -0.39 2.24
N THR A 96 -11.99 -0.52 1.23
CA THR A 96 -13.34 -1.05 1.43
C THR A 96 -13.19 -2.35 2.24
N PRO A 97 -14.03 -2.63 3.25
CA PRO A 97 -14.06 -3.93 3.89
C PRO A 97 -14.45 -4.96 2.82
N ILE A 98 -13.44 -5.56 2.21
CA ILE A 98 -13.60 -6.72 1.35
C ILE A 98 -13.78 -7.92 2.26
N ASP A 99 -14.67 -8.81 1.88
CA ASP A 99 -14.79 -10.08 2.56
C ASP A 99 -13.51 -10.91 2.36
N MET A 100 -13.33 -11.93 3.22
CA MET A 100 -12.13 -12.76 3.14
C MET A 100 -11.98 -13.43 1.78
N ASP A 101 -13.09 -13.73 1.12
CA ASP A 101 -13.14 -14.39 -0.18
C ASP A 101 -12.64 -13.47 -1.30
N GLU A 102 -12.99 -12.19 -1.27
CA GLU A 102 -12.53 -11.20 -2.25
C GLU A 102 -11.08 -10.78 -1.98
N LEU A 103 -10.67 -10.75 -0.70
CA LEU A 103 -9.26 -10.59 -0.33
C LEU A 103 -8.40 -11.75 -0.86
N GLU A 104 -8.86 -12.97 -0.71
CA GLU A 104 -8.13 -14.16 -1.17
C GLU A 104 -7.98 -14.19 -2.69
N ARG A 105 -9.05 -13.88 -3.44
CA ARG A 105 -9.00 -13.74 -4.90
C ARG A 105 -8.03 -12.66 -5.35
N LEU A 106 -8.06 -11.50 -4.69
CA LEU A 106 -7.13 -10.42 -4.97
C LEU A 106 -5.67 -10.87 -4.70
N LEU A 107 -5.44 -11.62 -3.62
CA LEU A 107 -4.11 -12.13 -3.31
C LEU A 107 -3.64 -13.20 -4.30
N ILE A 108 -4.54 -14.00 -4.87
CA ILE A 108 -4.25 -14.96 -5.94
C ILE A 108 -3.93 -14.24 -7.26
N ASP A 109 -4.75 -13.26 -7.65
CA ASP A 109 -4.59 -12.49 -8.91
C ASP A 109 -3.28 -11.71 -8.97
N PHE A 110 -2.84 -11.19 -7.81
CA PHE A 110 -1.55 -10.51 -7.68
C PHE A 110 -0.39 -11.47 -7.41
N GLY A 111 -0.65 -12.79 -7.32
CA GLY A 111 0.34 -13.84 -7.15
C GLY A 111 1.07 -13.80 -5.81
N VAL A 112 0.36 -13.38 -4.76
CA VAL A 112 0.80 -13.32 -3.36
C VAL A 112 0.45 -14.63 -2.63
N VAL A 113 -0.66 -15.26 -3.01
CA VAL A 113 -1.12 -16.57 -2.55
C VAL A 113 -1.25 -17.48 -3.78
N GLU A 114 -0.88 -18.75 -3.65
CA GLU A 114 -1.05 -19.74 -4.72
C GLU A 114 -2.43 -20.39 -4.62
N ASP A 115 -3.07 -20.66 -5.75
CA ASP A 115 -4.27 -21.49 -5.85
C ASP A 115 -3.98 -22.87 -5.21
N GLU A 116 -4.88 -23.36 -4.35
CA GLU A 116 -4.76 -24.66 -3.68
C GLU A 116 -4.52 -25.82 -4.67
N GLU A 117 -4.97 -25.70 -5.92
CA GLU A 117 -4.74 -26.69 -6.98
C GLU A 117 -3.27 -26.70 -7.46
N THR A 118 -2.56 -25.59 -7.32
CA THR A 118 -1.13 -25.45 -7.68
C THR A 118 -0.21 -25.84 -6.51
N ALA A 119 -0.63 -25.60 -5.26
CA ALA A 119 0.09 -25.99 -4.05
C ALA A 119 0.20 -27.52 -3.89
N LEU A 120 -0.74 -28.27 -4.46
CA LEU A 120 -0.71 -29.75 -4.47
C LEU A 120 0.26 -30.34 -5.51
N GLN A 121 0.64 -29.60 -6.56
CA GLN A 121 1.58 -30.09 -7.58
C GLN A 121 3.05 -29.92 -7.19
N THR A 122 3.38 -29.02 -6.26
CA THR A 122 4.75 -28.79 -5.77
C THR A 122 5.16 -29.72 -4.61
N GLN A 123 4.25 -30.56 -4.10
CA GLN A 123 4.55 -31.56 -3.06
C GLN A 123 4.78 -33.00 -3.56
N ALA A 124 4.85 -33.23 -4.88
CA ALA A 124 5.24 -34.54 -5.39
C ALA A 124 6.78 -34.73 -5.27
N PRO A 125 7.27 -35.70 -4.49
CA PRO A 125 8.70 -35.87 -4.25
C PRO A 125 9.42 -36.35 -5.52
N LYS A 126 10.50 -35.66 -5.89
CA LYS A 126 11.62 -36.23 -6.65
C LYS A 126 12.88 -36.11 -5.82
#